data_AF-A0ABC8UKM6-F1
#
_entry.id   AF-A0ABC8UKM6-F1
#
_cell.length_a   1.000
_cell.length_b   1.000
_cell.length_c   1.000
_cell.angle_alpha   90.00
_cell.angle_beta   90.00
_cell.angle_gamma   90.00
#
_symmetry.space_group_name_H-M   'P 1'
#
loop_
_entity.id
_entity.type
_entity.pdbx_description
1 polymer ?
#
loop_
_entity_poly.entity_id
_entity_poly.type
_entity_poly.pdbx_seq_one_letter_code
_entity_poly.pdbx_strand_id
1 'polypeptide(L)'
;MHVYSLKLNSWRKIRDFPYYLRYKRDRGKFAYGAFHWVVSRKPKSDITNLISAFDVGTEEYRLVPQPEYADKNFHMNVEVLGGCLCLLCNYYPHHIDVWVMKDYGVKESFEFFRSIAYS
;
A
#
# COMPACT_ATOMS: atom_id res chain seq x y z
N MET A 1 3.20 16.59 0.16
CA MET A 1 4.24 15.89 0.96
C MET A 1 5.52 16.71 0.92
N HIS A 2 6.41 16.58 1.90
CA HIS A 2 7.72 17.23 1.88
C HIS A 2 8.82 16.16 1.90
N VAL A 3 9.90 16.40 1.15
CA VAL A 3 11.09 15.57 1.14
C VAL A 3 12.25 16.39 1.65
N TYR A 4 13.01 15.82 2.59
CA TYR A 4 14.24 16.42 3.09
C TYR A 4 15.42 15.93 2.28
N SER A 5 16.22 16.86 1.74
CA SER A 5 17.46 16.56 1.07
C SER A 5 18.63 16.77 2.03
N LEU A 6 19.34 15.70 2.36
CA LEU A 6 20.58 15.79 3.14
C LEU A 6 21.64 16.60 2.42
N LYS A 7 21.73 16.47 1.09
CA LYS A 7 22.69 17.20 0.25
C LYS A 7 22.46 18.71 0.28
N LEU A 8 21.20 19.14 0.26
CA LEU A 8 20.82 20.55 0.25
C LEU A 8 20.48 21.08 1.64
N ASN A 9 20.56 20.22 2.68
CA ASN A 9 20.15 20.49 4.05
C ASN A 9 18.82 21.25 4.15
N SER A 10 17.81 20.85 3.35
CA SER A 10 16.57 21.59 3.22
C SER A 10 15.37 20.70 2.94
N TRP A 11 14.21 21.15 3.40
CA TRP A 11 12.93 20.58 3.05
C TRP A 11 12.40 21.23 1.79
N ARG A 12 11.84 20.42 0.89
CA ARG A 12 11.06 20.94 -0.23
C ARG A 12 9.73 20.23 -0.36
N LYS A 13 8.76 20.97 -0.83
CA LYS A 13 7.45 20.43 -1.19
C LYS A 13 7.59 19.68 -2.52
N ILE A 14 7.03 18.49 -2.58
CA ILE A 14 6.86 17.75 -3.84
C ILE A 14 5.41 17.88 -4.31
N ARG A 15 5.10 17.31 -5.48
CA ARG A 15 3.75 17.33 -6.06
C ARG A 15 2.70 16.93 -5.01
N ASP A 16 1.53 17.55 -5.10
CA ASP A 16 0.45 17.26 -4.17
C ASP A 16 0.02 15.80 -4.27
N PHE A 17 -0.32 15.21 -3.12
CA PHE A 17 -0.71 13.80 -3.07
C PHE A 17 -2.11 13.65 -3.68
N PRO A 18 -2.28 12.89 -4.78
CA PRO A 18 -3.54 12.88 -5.52
C PRO A 18 -4.62 12.01 -4.87
N TYR A 19 -4.35 11.44 -3.69
CA TYR A 19 -5.24 10.51 -3.00
C TYR A 19 -5.43 10.88 -1.53
N TYR A 20 -6.44 10.27 -0.90
CA TYR A 20 -6.68 10.39 0.53
C TYR A 20 -6.16 9.14 1.23
N LEU A 21 -5.39 9.31 2.31
CA LEU A 21 -4.99 8.18 3.15
C LEU A 21 -6.23 7.52 3.76
N ARG A 22 -6.35 6.20 3.60
CA ARG A 22 -7.45 5.44 4.20
C ARG A 22 -7.35 5.47 5.72
N TYR A 23 -6.13 5.36 6.24
CA TYR A 23 -5.85 5.36 7.67
C TYR A 23 -5.02 6.60 8.04
N LYS A 24 -5.61 7.52 8.82
CA LYS A 24 -5.00 8.83 9.16
C LYS A 24 -3.63 8.77 9.86
N ARG A 25 -3.25 7.62 10.40
CA ARG A 25 -2.00 7.40 11.15
C ARG A 25 -1.09 6.36 10.49
N ASP A 26 -1.33 6.03 9.23
CA ASP A 26 -0.46 5.13 8.49
C ASP A 26 0.91 5.80 8.24
N ARG A 27 1.98 5.05 8.52
CA ARG A 27 3.37 5.51 8.37
C ARG A 27 3.93 5.23 6.98
N GLY A 28 3.19 4.51 6.15
CA GLY A 28 3.67 4.04 4.85
C GLY A 28 4.70 2.93 5.01
N LYS A 29 4.77 2.06 4.00
CA LYS A 29 5.63 0.87 4.01
C LYS A 29 6.68 0.97 2.92
N PHE A 30 7.95 0.88 3.31
CA PHE A 30 9.06 1.03 2.38
C PHE A 30 9.51 -0.34 1.83
N ALA A 31 9.39 -0.51 0.53
CA ALA A 31 9.87 -1.68 -0.21
C ALA A 31 10.19 -1.26 -1.65
N TYR A 32 11.10 -1.96 -2.34
CA TYR A 32 11.39 -1.70 -3.77
C TYR A 32 11.66 -0.22 -4.12
N GLY A 33 12.34 0.52 -3.24
CA GLY A 33 12.66 1.93 -3.46
C GLY A 33 11.49 2.92 -3.32
N ALA A 34 10.33 2.45 -2.89
CA ALA A 34 9.11 3.25 -2.79
C ALA A 34 8.39 3.10 -1.44
N PHE A 35 7.69 4.15 -1.04
CA PHE A 35 6.75 4.10 0.08
C PHE A 35 5.34 3.76 -0.40
N HIS A 36 4.63 2.91 0.35
CA HIS A 36 3.33 2.39 -0.04
C HIS A 36 2.26 2.70 1.03
N TRP A 37 1.06 3.06 0.60
CA TRP A 37 -0.09 3.31 1.47
C TRP A 37 -1.38 2.77 0.88
N VAL A 38 -2.32 2.44 1.76
CA VAL A 38 -3.71 2.24 1.38
C VAL A 38 -4.40 3.59 1.27
N VAL A 39 -4.99 3.86 0.11
CA VAL A 39 -5.60 5.15 -0.23
C VAL A 39 -6.98 5.01 -0.86
N SER A 40 -7.71 6.12 -0.94
CA SER A 40 -8.97 6.25 -1.66
C SER A 40 -8.96 7.47 -2.57
N ARG A 41 -9.81 7.46 -3.61
CA ARG A 41 -10.01 8.62 -4.51
C ARG A 41 -10.91 9.69 -3.91
N LYS A 42 -11.76 9.31 -2.95
CA LYS A 42 -12.71 10.22 -2.30
C LYS A 42 -12.47 10.23 -0.78
N PRO A 43 -12.64 11.38 -0.12
CA PRO A 43 -12.66 11.44 1.34
C PRO A 43 -13.80 10.55 1.86
N LYS A 44 -13.54 9.76 2.91
CA LYS A 44 -14.57 8.95 3.60
C LYS A 44 -15.35 7.95 2.72
N SER A 45 -14.84 7.52 1.56
CA SER A 45 -15.51 6.45 0.79
C SER A 45 -15.08 5.07 1.26
N ASP A 46 -16.04 4.18 1.50
CA ASP A 46 -15.79 2.85 2.06
C ASP A 46 -15.51 1.72 1.06
N ILE A 47 -15.52 1.98 -0.25
CA ILE A 47 -15.73 0.86 -1.19
C ILE A 47 -14.47 0.46 -1.97
N THR A 48 -13.48 1.34 -2.16
CA THR A 48 -12.31 1.00 -3.01
C THR A 48 -10.99 1.31 -2.31
N ASN A 49 -10.34 0.26 -1.81
CA ASN A 49 -8.95 0.33 -1.37
C ASN A 49 -8.07 0.36 -2.63
N LEU A 50 -7.29 1.42 -2.78
CA LEU A 50 -6.20 1.52 -3.75
C LEU A 50 -4.87 1.46 -3.00
N ILE A 51 -3.81 1.05 -3.70
CA ILE A 51 -2.46 1.12 -3.17
C ILE A 51 -1.72 2.18 -3.97
N SER A 52 -1.25 3.21 -3.29
CA SER A 52 -0.39 4.23 -3.88
C SER A 52 1.05 3.95 -3.48
N ALA A 53 1.96 4.05 -4.44
CA ALA A 53 3.40 4.07 -4.23
C ALA A 53 3.94 5.48 -4.50
N PHE A 54 4.86 5.95 -3.66
CA PHE A 54 5.73 7.08 -3.94
C PHE A 54 7.15 6.57 -4.16
N ASP A 55 7.63 6.67 -5.40
CA ASP A 55 8.98 6.28 -5.78
C ASP A 55 9.97 7.35 -5.31
N VAL A 56 10.97 6.97 -4.52
CA VAL A 56 11.92 7.93 -3.96
C VAL A 56 12.93 8.40 -5.02
N GLY A 57 13.21 7.59 -6.04
CA GLY A 57 14.16 7.90 -7.10
C GLY A 57 13.58 8.85 -8.14
N THR A 58 12.34 8.63 -8.55
CA THR A 58 11.65 9.49 -9.54
C THR A 58 10.81 10.60 -8.90
N GLU A 59 10.47 10.46 -7.62
CA GLU A 59 9.59 11.36 -6.88
C GLU A 59 8.18 11.45 -7.45
N GLU A 60 7.71 10.34 -8.02
CA GLU A 60 6.41 10.22 -8.63
C GLU A 60 5.49 9.28 -7.85
N TYR A 61 4.20 9.59 -7.90
CA TYR A 61 3.16 8.74 -7.36
C TYR A 61 2.65 7.81 -8.46
N ARG A 62 2.40 6.56 -8.11
CA ARG A 62 1.73 5.60 -9.00
C ARG A 62 0.82 4.68 -8.22
N LEU A 63 -0.16 4.11 -8.92
CA LEU A 63 -0.96 3.04 -8.36
C LEU A 63 -0.22 1.72 -8.53
N VAL A 64 -0.25 0.91 -7.48
CA VAL A 64 0.24 -0.47 -7.52
C VAL A 64 -0.94 -1.38 -7.87
N PRO A 65 -0.76 -2.34 -8.80
CA PRO A 65 -1.81 -3.31 -9.08
C PRO A 65 -2.13 -4.15 -7.84
N GLN A 66 -3.29 -4.78 -7.85
CA GLN A 66 -3.79 -5.65 -6.79
C GLN A 66 -4.14 -7.02 -7.38
N PRO A 67 -3.99 -8.11 -6.61
CA PRO A 67 -4.50 -9.42 -7.00
C PRO A 67 -6.02 -9.39 -7.19
N GLU A 68 -6.54 -10.44 -7.80
CA GLU A 68 -7.97 -10.68 -7.87
C GLU A 68 -8.44 -11.34 -6.59
N TYR A 69 -9.33 -10.65 -5.87
CA TYR A 69 -9.94 -11.16 -4.66
C TYR A 69 -11.26 -11.85 -4.96
N ALA A 70 -11.50 -13.01 -4.34
CA ALA A 70 -12.79 -13.70 -4.41
C ALA A 70 -13.91 -12.89 -3.74
N ASP A 71 -13.62 -12.30 -2.59
CA ASP A 71 -14.47 -11.35 -1.88
C ASP A 71 -13.71 -10.04 -1.66
N LYS A 72 -14.34 -8.90 -1.96
CA LYS A 72 -13.78 -7.55 -1.81
C LYS A 72 -14.25 -6.84 -0.55
N ASN A 73 -15.10 -7.49 0.26
CA ASN A 73 -15.62 -6.95 1.50
C ASN A 73 -14.65 -7.14 2.67
N PHE A 74 -13.49 -6.47 2.59
CA PHE A 74 -12.46 -6.54 3.62
C PHE A 74 -11.79 -5.19 3.86
N HIS A 75 -11.21 -5.05 5.04
CA HIS A 75 -10.27 -3.96 5.32
C HIS A 75 -8.87 -4.35 4.83
N MET A 76 -8.28 -3.54 3.97
CA MET A 76 -6.93 -3.78 3.44
C MET A 76 -5.89 -3.08 4.28
N ASN A 77 -4.80 -3.77 4.62
CA ASN A 77 -3.54 -3.14 5.01
C ASN A 77 -2.42 -3.54 4.05
N VAL A 78 -1.40 -2.70 3.98
CA VAL A 78 -0.14 -2.99 3.30
C VAL A 78 0.94 -3.20 4.35
N GLU A 79 1.76 -4.22 4.18
CA GLU A 79 2.92 -4.50 5.03
C GLU A 79 4.13 -4.95 4.20
N VAL A 80 5.29 -5.12 4.85
CA VAL A 80 6.49 -5.70 4.25
C VAL A 80 6.85 -6.97 4.98
N LEU A 81 6.94 -8.09 4.26
CA LEU A 81 7.38 -9.39 4.79
C LEU A 81 8.58 -9.87 3.98
N GLY A 82 9.72 -10.08 4.64
CA GLY A 82 10.93 -10.57 3.98
C GLY A 82 11.45 -9.67 2.85
N GLY A 83 11.17 -8.36 2.91
CA GLY A 83 11.52 -7.41 1.85
C GLY A 83 10.50 -7.29 0.72
N CYS A 84 9.50 -8.18 0.66
CA CYS A 84 8.41 -8.12 -0.33
C CYS A 84 7.22 -7.33 0.20
N LEU A 85 6.51 -6.66 -0.70
CA LEU A 85 5.26 -5.97 -0.39
C LEU A 85 4.14 -7.02 -0.20
N CYS A 86 3.36 -6.86 0.87
CA CYS A 86 2.27 -7.77 1.20
C CYS A 86 0.97 -7.03 1.43
N LEU A 87 -0.14 -7.67 1.05
CA LEU A 87 -1.49 -7.18 1.31
C LEU A 87 -2.14 -8.08 2.36
N LEU A 88 -2.69 -7.44 3.39
CA LEU A 88 -3.46 -8.10 4.42
C LEU A 88 -4.94 -7.77 4.19
N CYS A 89 -5.71 -8.76 3.77
CA CYS A 89 -7.14 -8.65 3.55
C CYS A 89 -7.86 -9.14 4.81
N ASN A 90 -8.33 -8.21 5.64
CA ASN A 90 -8.97 -8.50 6.91
C ASN A 90 -10.49 -8.65 6.74
N TYR A 91 -10.96 -9.89 6.90
CA TYR A 91 -12.37 -10.31 6.87
C TYR A 91 -12.90 -10.54 8.30
N TYR A 92 -12.73 -9.55 9.19
CA TYR A 92 -13.20 -9.65 10.57
C TYR A 92 -14.70 -10.02 10.65
N PRO A 93 -15.12 -10.93 11.55
CA PRO A 93 -14.32 -11.59 12.60
C PRO A 93 -13.74 -12.97 12.18
N HIS A 94 -13.65 -13.27 10.90
CA HIS A 94 -13.33 -14.63 10.43
C HIS A 94 -11.82 -14.88 10.31
N HIS A 95 -11.14 -14.11 9.45
CA HIS A 95 -9.74 -14.34 9.15
C HIS A 95 -9.06 -13.14 8.49
N ILE A 96 -7.76 -13.26 8.28
CA ILE A 96 -6.93 -12.37 7.47
C ILE A 96 -6.25 -13.18 6.37
N ASP A 97 -6.49 -12.85 5.12
CA ASP A 97 -5.75 -13.41 3.99
C ASP A 97 -4.50 -12.57 3.70
N VAL A 98 -3.39 -13.25 3.45
CA VAL A 98 -2.09 -12.63 3.17
C VAL A 98 -1.71 -12.91 1.72
N TRP A 99 -1.46 -11.85 0.96
CA TRP A 99 -0.95 -11.90 -0.40
C TRP A 99 0.45 -11.29 -0.46
N VAL A 100 1.37 -11.92 -1.20
CA VAL A 100 2.76 -11.46 -1.33
C VAL A 100 3.05 -11.16 -2.80
N MET A 101 3.55 -9.96 -3.09
CA MET A 101 4.01 -9.58 -4.42
C MET A 101 5.45 -10.07 -4.65
N LYS A 102 5.61 -11.06 -5.54
CA LYS A 102 6.92 -11.61 -5.90
C LYS A 102 7.70 -10.70 -6.82
N ASP A 103 7.03 -10.15 -7.83
CA ASP A 103 7.63 -9.23 -8.80
C ASP A 103 6.98 -7.86 -8.70
N TYR A 104 7.81 -6.85 -8.44
CA TYR A 104 7.29 -5.54 -8.08
C TYR A 104 6.50 -4.89 -9.22
N GLY A 105 5.24 -4.54 -8.95
CA GLY A 105 4.35 -3.89 -9.91
C GLY A 105 3.72 -4.84 -10.94
N VAL A 106 3.92 -6.16 -10.82
CA VAL A 106 3.28 -7.16 -11.69
C VAL A 106 2.07 -7.75 -10.97
N LYS A 107 0.88 -7.58 -11.53
CA LYS A 107 -0.38 -8.03 -10.92
C LYS A 107 -0.40 -9.55 -10.74
N GLU A 108 0.09 -10.28 -11.72
CA GLU A 108 0.08 -11.74 -11.78
C GLU A 108 1.09 -12.38 -10.83
N SER A 109 2.03 -11.59 -10.30
CA SER A 109 3.06 -12.05 -9.35
C SER A 109 2.57 -12.11 -7.89
N PHE A 110 1.34 -11.67 -7.64
CA PHE A 110 0.75 -11.81 -6.32
C PHE A 110 0.39 -13.26 -6.06
N GLU A 111 1.04 -13.83 -5.06
CA GLU A 111 0.75 -15.17 -4.59
C GLU A 111 -0.03 -15.12 -3.29
N PHE A 112 -1.07 -15.95 -3.20
CA PHE A 112 -1.73 -16.21 -1.93
C PHE A 112 -0.75 -16.97 -1.02
N PHE A 113 -0.44 -16.39 0.14
CA PHE A 113 0.54 -16.97 1.05
C PHE A 113 -0.14 -17.85 2.10
N ARG A 114 -1.13 -17.30 2.83
CA ARG A 114 -1.91 -18.03 3.84
C ARG A 114 -3.13 -17.24 4.30
N SER A 115 -4.07 -17.96 4.91
CA SER A 115 -5.14 -17.38 5.73
C SER A 115 -4.81 -17.53 7.21
N ILE A 116 -5.19 -16.56 8.03
CA ILE A 116 -5.00 -16.53 9.48
C ILE A 116 -6.36 -16.32 10.14
N ALA A 117 -6.91 -17.36 10.76
CA ALA A 117 -8.17 -17.25 11.49
C ALA A 117 -7.98 -16.42 12.78
N TYR A 118 -9.04 -15.72 13.18
CA TYR A 118 -9.11 -15.18 14.54
C TYR A 118 -9.33 -16.35 15.53
N SER A 119 -8.59 -16.31 16.65
CA SER A 119 -8.69 -17.28 17.75
C SER A 119 -9.85 -16.96 18.69
#